data_AF-A0AAC9NCR8-F1
#
_entry.id   AF-A0AAC9NCR8-F1
#
_cell.length_a   1.000
_cell.length_b   1.000
_cell.length_c   1.000
_cell.angle_alpha   90.00
_cell.angle_beta   90.00
_cell.angle_gamma   90.00
#
_symmetry.space_group_name_H-M   'P 1'
#
loop_
_entity.id
_entity.type
_entity.pdbx_description
1 polymer ?
#
loop_
_entity_poly.entity_id
_entity_poly.type
_entity_poly.pdbx_seq_one_letter_code
_entity_poly.pdbx_strand_id
1 'polypeptide(L)'
;MLDLISEYFHTLFREHPEYGGIGLVLIGGVLLFCSIKAYEHMYDQTGRPVFNMAWIRNTFGIKVAKFLNICFSILFILIGIGFYLAYKK
;
A
#
# COMPACT_ATOMS: atom_id res chain seq x y z
N MET A 1 -7.88 -3.64 -26.95
CA MET A 1 -8.13 -4.63 -25.87
C MET A 1 -7.76 -4.04 -24.51
N LEU A 2 -6.56 -3.48 -24.34
CA LEU A 2 -6.16 -2.73 -23.15
C LEU A 2 -7.05 -1.49 -22.90
N ASP A 3 -7.42 -0.76 -23.95
CA ASP A 3 -8.27 0.45 -23.79
C ASP A 3 -9.66 0.12 -23.27
N LEU A 4 -10.24 -0.99 -23.72
CA LEU A 4 -11.58 -1.46 -23.33
C LEU A 4 -11.62 -1.90 -21.86
N ILE A 5 -10.51 -2.49 -21.38
CA ILE A 5 -10.32 -2.84 -19.96
C ILE A 5 -10.17 -1.57 -19.12
N SER A 6 -9.36 -0.61 -19.59
CA SER A 6 -9.15 0.66 -18.89
C SER A 6 -10.46 1.45 -18.73
N GLU A 7 -11.26 1.53 -19.79
CA GLU A 7 -12.54 2.24 -19.80
C GLU A 7 -13.57 1.57 -18.88
N TYR A 8 -13.57 0.23 -18.84
CA TYR A 8 -14.37 -0.54 -17.89
C TYR A 8 -13.98 -0.24 -16.43
N PHE A 9 -12.69 -0.26 -16.08
CA PHE A 9 -12.24 0.08 -14.73
C PHE A 9 -12.54 1.53 -14.37
N HIS A 10 -12.38 2.47 -15.30
CA HIS A 10 -12.73 3.87 -15.07
C HIS A 10 -14.21 4.05 -14.75
N THR A 11 -15.09 3.38 -15.51
CA THR A 11 -16.53 3.42 -15.26
C THR A 11 -16.87 2.78 -13.91
N LEU A 12 -16.28 1.62 -13.60
CA LEU A 12 -16.49 0.91 -12.35
C LEU A 12 -16.07 1.74 -11.12
N PHE A 13 -14.90 2.38 -11.14
CA PHE A 13 -14.46 3.24 -10.02
C PHE A 13 -15.23 4.56 -9.94
N ARG A 14 -15.84 5.00 -11.04
CA ARG A 14 -16.70 6.19 -11.04
C ARG A 14 -18.09 5.91 -10.47
N GLU A 15 -18.66 4.75 -10.79
CA GLU A 15 -19.97 4.31 -10.29
C GLU A 15 -19.88 3.74 -8.86
N HIS A 16 -18.77 3.07 -8.54
CA HIS A 16 -18.51 2.44 -7.25
C HIS A 16 -17.14 2.88 -6.69
N PRO A 17 -16.99 4.16 -6.26
CA PRO A 17 -15.74 4.67 -5.70
C PRO A 17 -15.28 3.91 -4.44
N GLU A 18 -16.18 3.26 -3.71
CA GLU A 18 -15.87 2.43 -2.56
C GLU A 18 -14.89 1.28 -2.88
N TYR A 19 -14.88 0.78 -4.12
CA TYR A 19 -13.90 -0.23 -4.55
C TYR A 19 -12.47 0.29 -4.57
N GLY A 20 -12.27 1.60 -4.76
CA GLY A 20 -10.96 2.23 -4.61
C GLY A 20 -10.44 2.12 -3.17
N GLY A 21 -11.34 2.28 -2.19
CA GLY A 21 -11.03 2.08 -0.77
C GLY A 21 -10.66 0.63 -0.46
N ILE A 22 -11.40 -0.34 -1.00
CA ILE A 22 -11.07 -1.77 -0.88
C ILE A 22 -9.69 -2.08 -1.48
N GLY A 23 -9.37 -1.51 -2.64
CA GLY A 23 -8.05 -1.64 -3.27
C GLY A 23 -6.92 -1.17 -2.35
N LEU A 24 -7.08 -0.01 -1.71
CA LEU A 24 -6.11 0.51 -0.74
C LEU A 24 -5.95 -0.39 0.49
N VAL A 25 -7.05 -0.96 0.99
CA VAL A 25 -7.01 -1.93 2.10
C VAL A 25 -6.24 -3.19 1.69
N LEU A 26 -6.47 -3.72 0.49
CA LEU A 26 -5.76 -4.90 -0.02
C LEU A 26 -4.26 -4.62 -0.17
N ILE A 27 -3.88 -3.49 -0.76
CA ILE A 27 -2.48 -3.07 -0.91
C ILE A 27 -1.83 -2.92 0.46
N GLY A 28 -2.49 -2.21 1.39
CA GLY A 28 -2.01 -2.04 2.76
C GLY A 28 -1.86 -3.38 3.49
N GLY A 29 -2.78 -4.32 3.28
CA GLY A 29 -2.72 -5.68 3.84
C GLY A 29 -1.54 -6.50 3.33
N VAL A 30 -1.26 -6.46 2.02
CA VAL A 30 -0.09 -7.11 1.41
C VAL A 30 1.19 -6.51 1.96
N LEU A 31 1.28 -5.18 2.01
CA LEU A 31 2.44 -4.48 2.59
C LEU A 31 2.63 -4.86 4.06
N LEU A 32 1.56 -4.95 4.84
CA LEU A 32 1.62 -5.34 6.24
C LEU A 32 2.14 -6.77 6.40
N PHE A 33 1.60 -7.71 5.62
CA PHE A 33 2.04 -9.11 5.63
C PHE A 33 3.54 -9.22 5.33
N CYS A 34 3.98 -8.59 4.25
CA CYS A 34 5.37 -8.63 3.85
C CYS A 34 6.28 -7.90 4.86
N SER A 35 5.79 -6.85 5.53
CA SER A 35 6.49 -6.14 6.60
C SER A 35 6.67 -7.02 7.83
N ILE A 36 5.63 -7.77 8.25
CA ILE A 36 5.68 -8.71 9.39
C ILE A 36 6.67 -9.84 9.11
N LYS A 37 6.60 -10.45 7.92
CA LYS A 37 7.52 -11.49 7.47
C LYS A 37 8.95 -11.00 7.24
N ALA A 38 9.13 -9.67 7.18
CA ALA A 38 10.41 -9.00 7.02
C ALA A 38 11.21 -9.50 5.80
N TYR A 39 10.54 -9.68 4.66
CA TYR A 39 11.21 -10.06 3.42
C TYR A 39 12.37 -9.10 3.11
N GLU A 40 13.53 -9.63 2.75
CA GLU A 40 14.73 -8.83 2.50
C GLU A 40 14.50 -7.75 1.45
N HIS A 41 13.65 -8.03 0.46
CA HIS A 41 13.36 -7.17 -0.68
C HIS A 41 12.64 -5.86 -0.26
N MET A 42 12.05 -5.84 0.94
CA MET A 42 11.46 -4.64 1.54
C MET A 42 12.52 -3.64 2.05
N TYR A 43 13.72 -4.13 2.36
CA TYR A 43 14.74 -3.36 3.08
C TYR A 43 16.08 -3.27 2.35
N ASP A 44 16.40 -4.25 1.50
CA ASP A 44 17.49 -4.18 0.53
C ASP A 44 16.92 -3.73 -0.81
N GLN A 45 16.72 -2.42 -0.91
CA GLN A 45 16.28 -1.77 -2.12
C GLN A 45 17.49 -1.24 -2.89
N THR A 46 17.79 -1.86 -4.03
CA THR A 46 18.72 -1.33 -5.03
C THR A 46 17.95 -0.56 -6.09
N GLY A 47 18.38 0.65 -6.46
CA GLY A 47 17.75 1.48 -7.51
C GLY A 47 17.16 2.80 -7.01
N ARG A 48 16.00 3.22 -7.56
CA ARG A 48 15.23 4.41 -7.16
C ARG A 48 13.93 4.02 -6.46
N PRO A 49 13.98 3.49 -5.23
CA PRO A 49 12.78 3.11 -4.51
C PRO A 49 11.94 4.36 -4.18
N VAL A 50 10.61 4.21 -4.23
CA VAL A 50 9.64 5.27 -3.87
C VAL A 50 9.82 5.71 -2.41
N PHE A 51 10.23 4.79 -1.54
CA PHE A 51 10.62 5.05 -0.16
C PHE A 51 11.95 4.35 0.11
N ASN A 52 13.00 5.09 0.48
CA ASN A 52 14.34 4.54 0.68
C ASN A 52 14.47 3.84 2.05
N MET A 53 13.91 2.64 2.14
CA MET A 53 13.92 1.86 3.38
C MET A 53 15.30 1.31 3.71
N ALA A 54 16.17 1.16 2.71
CA ALA A 54 17.57 0.82 2.88
C ALA A 54 18.32 1.90 3.68
N TRP A 55 18.08 3.18 3.39
CA TRP A 55 18.65 4.28 4.17
C TRP A 55 18.17 4.27 5.62
N ILE A 56 16.88 4.05 5.87
CA ILE A 56 16.32 3.98 7.23
C ILE A 56 16.92 2.79 7.99
N ARG A 57 17.04 1.62 7.34
CA ARG A 57 17.71 0.44 7.91
C ARG A 57 19.15 0.77 8.29
N ASN A 58 19.91 1.41 7.41
CA ASN A 58 21.33 1.68 7.62
C ASN A 58 21.56 2.78 8.68
N THR A 59 20.63 3.73 8.83
CA THR A 59 20.76 4.86 9.76
C THR A 59 20.23 4.54 11.15
N PHE A 60 19.05 3.90 11.23
CA PHE A 60 18.33 3.67 12.49
C PHE A 60 18.22 2.18 12.88
N GLY A 61 18.68 1.28 12.02
CA GLY A 61 18.62 -0.16 12.21
C GLY A 61 17.34 -0.81 11.67
N ILE A 62 17.40 -2.14 11.52
CA ILE A 62 16.30 -2.95 10.94
C ILE A 62 15.01 -2.90 11.76
N LYS A 63 15.10 -2.75 13.09
CA LYS A 63 13.93 -2.69 13.97
C LYS A 63 13.08 -1.45 13.68
N VAL A 64 13.71 -0.29 13.52
CA VAL A 64 13.03 0.97 13.23
C VAL A 64 12.45 0.95 11.81
N ALA A 65 13.20 0.43 10.84
CA ALA A 65 12.68 0.26 9.48
C ALA A 65 11.45 -0.65 9.45
N LYS A 66 11.47 -1.79 10.15
CA LYS A 66 10.31 -2.69 10.23
C LYS A 66 9.09 -2.02 10.87
N PHE A 67 9.31 -1.27 11.95
CA PHE A 67 8.24 -0.53 12.63
C PHE A 67 7.59 0.51 11.71
N LEU A 68 8.40 1.32 11.01
CA LEU A 68 7.90 2.31 10.06
C LEU A 68 7.06 1.69 8.93
N ASN A 69 7.52 0.57 8.36
CA ASN A 69 6.78 -0.13 7.31
C ASN A 69 5.41 -0.65 7.81
N ILE A 70 5.35 -1.16 9.04
CA ILE A 70 4.10 -1.56 9.68
C ILE A 70 3.19 -0.35 9.86
N CYS A 71 3.71 0.77 10.36
CA CYS A 71 2.93 2.01 10.53
C CYS A 71 2.36 2.52 9.21
N PHE A 72 3.16 2.55 8.14
CA PHE A 72 2.68 2.92 6.81
C PHE A 72 1.61 1.97 6.29
N SER A 73 1.81 0.66 6.45
CA SER A 73 0.84 -0.33 6.02
C SER A 73 -0.51 -0.16 6.74
N ILE A 74 -0.48 0.08 8.05
CA ILE A 74 -1.68 0.38 8.85
C ILE A 74 -2.33 1.68 8.38
N LEU A 75 -1.55 2.74 8.12
CA LEU A 75 -2.07 4.01 7.61
C LEU A 75 -2.81 3.82 6.29
N PHE A 76 -2.24 3.05 5.34
CA PHE A 76 -2.91 2.72 4.08
C PHE A 76 -4.23 1.96 4.29
N ILE A 77 -4.25 1.00 5.22
CA ILE A 77 -5.47 0.27 5.57
C ILE A 77 -6.52 1.23 6.14
N LEU A 78 -6.15 2.11 7.07
CA LEU A 78 -7.07 3.06 7.70
C LEU A 78 -7.64 4.06 6.69
N ILE A 79 -6.79 4.59 5.78
CA ILE A 79 -7.24 5.47 4.70
C ILE A 79 -8.19 4.70 3.77
N GLY A 80 -7.87 3.47 3.40
CA GLY A 80 -8.74 2.63 2.57
C GLY A 80 -10.09 2.34 3.21
N ILE A 81 -10.13 2.01 4.51
CA ILE A 81 -11.36 1.82 5.27
C ILE A 81 -12.16 3.14 5.32
N GLY A 82 -11.50 4.26 5.65
CA GLY A 82 -12.12 5.57 5.70
C GLY A 82 -12.75 5.97 4.36
N PHE A 83 -12.03 5.72 3.26
CA PHE A 83 -12.53 5.94 1.90
C PHE A 83 -13.72 5.04 1.59
N TYR A 84 -13.62 3.74 1.87
CA TYR A 84 -14.73 2.81 1.69
C TYR A 84 -15.99 3.26 2.43
N LEU A 85 -15.86 3.66 3.70
CA LEU A 85 -16.99 4.13 4.51
C LEU A 85 -17.56 5.47 4.03
N ALA A 86 -16.71 6.37 3.52
CA ALA A 86 -17.15 7.67 3.00
C ALA A 86 -17.97 7.54 1.71
N TYR A 87 -17.62 6.59 0.85
CA TYR A 87 -18.19 6.44 -0.49
C TYR A 87 -19.21 5.30 -0.64
N LYS A 88 -19.36 4.44 0.38
CA LYS A 88 -20.42 3.41 0.43
C LYS A 88 -21.83 3.97 0.69
N LYS A 89 -21.93 5.21 1.17
CA LYS A 89 -23.21 5.88 1.44
C LYS A 89 -23.90 6.28 0.15
#